data_AF-A0A6G3WV08-F1
#
_entry.id   AF-A0A6G3WV08-F1
#
_cell.length_a   1.000
_cell.length_b   1.000
_cell.length_c   1.000
_cell.angle_alpha   90.00
_cell.angle_beta   90.00
_cell.angle_gamma   90.00
#
_symmetry.space_group_name_H-M   'P 1'
#
loop_
_entity.id
_entity.type
_entity.pdbx_description
1 polymer ?
#
loop_
_entity_poly.entity_id
_entity_poly.type
_entity_poly.pdbx_seq_one_letter_code
_entity_poly.pdbx_strand_id
1 'polypeptide(L)' 'LRRTEVDAATGQESQVAREYAMLDRAGRLQLPADYTQALGMEHRVLLELEQDHIGVWPDAHGETPEKPGA' A
#
# COMPACT_ATOMS: atom_id res chain seq x y z
N LEU A 1 -8.71 13.92 6.55
CA LEU A 1 -8.08 15.26 6.74
C LEU A 1 -7.10 15.47 5.59
N ARG A 2 -7.24 16.53 4.78
CA ARG A 2 -6.40 16.74 3.58
C ARG A 2 -5.21 17.63 3.94
N ARG A 3 -3.98 17.15 3.76
CA ARG A 3 -2.74 17.94 3.97
C ARG A 3 -1.87 17.84 2.72
N THR A 4 -1.29 18.95 2.30
CA THR A 4 -0.22 18.96 1.31
C THR A 4 1.09 18.67 2.04
N GLU A 5 1.78 17.60 1.65
CA GLU A 5 3.15 17.34 2.06
C GLU A 5 4.08 17.70 0.92
N VAL A 6 5.13 18.44 1.25
CA VAL A 6 6.19 18.78 0.32
C VAL A 6 7.34 17.83 0.59
N ASP A 7 7.71 17.04 -0.40
CA ASP A 7 8.89 16.19 -0.31
C ASP A 7 10.13 17.08 -0.12
N ALA A 8 10.86 16.84 0.97
CA ALA A 8 11.96 17.71 1.38
C ALA A 8 13.20 17.61 0.47
N ALA A 9 13.31 16.54 -0.33
CA ALA A 9 14.45 16.31 -1.22
C ALA A 9 14.20 16.83 -2.64
N THR A 10 12.95 16.79 -3.10
CA THR A 10 12.57 17.09 -4.49
C THR A 10 11.71 18.35 -4.62
N GLY A 11 11.12 18.84 -3.52
CA GLY A 11 10.20 19.97 -3.52
C GLY A 11 8.84 19.66 -4.15
N GLN A 12 8.55 18.39 -4.49
CA GLN A 12 7.26 18.02 -5.05
C GLN A 12 6.17 18.07 -3.98
N GLU A 13 5.08 18.76 -4.31
CA GLU A 13 3.86 18.75 -3.51
C GLU A 13 3.07 17.47 -3.80
N SER A 14 2.95 16.61 -2.79
CA SER A 14 2.02 15.48 -2.80
C SER A 14 0.86 15.78 -1.86
N GLN A 15 -0.34 15.46 -2.33
CA GLN A 15 -1.53 15.67 -1.54
C GLN A 15 -1.89 14.38 -0.81
N VAL A 16 -1.62 14.34 0.48
CA VAL A 16 -1.87 13.16 1.30
C VAL A 16 -3.24 13.29 1.95
N ALA A 17 -4.19 12.48 1.48
CA ALA A 17 -5.45 12.25 2.17
C ALA A 17 -5.18 11.27 3.31
N ARG A 18 -5.19 11.75 4.55
CA ARG A 18 -5.12 10.88 5.73
C ARG A 18 -6.53 10.52 6.19
N GLU A 19 -6.78 9.22 6.21
CA GLU A 19 -7.98 8.61 6.75
C GLU A 19 -7.59 7.61 7.85
N TYR A 20 -8.44 7.50 8.87
CA TYR A 20 -8.24 6.55 9.95
C TYR A 20 -9.07 5.30 9.66
N ALA A 21 -8.41 4.13 9.66
CA ALA A 21 -9.09 2.85 9.61
C ALA A 21 -9.21 2.25 11.02
N MET A 22 -10.27 1.48 11.23
CA MET A 22 -10.46 0.75 12.48
C MET A 22 -9.60 -0.51 12.47
N LEU A 23 -8.77 -0.68 13.50
CA LEU A 23 -8.08 -1.92 13.80
C LEU A 23 -8.97 -2.76 14.71
N ASP A 24 -9.36 -3.95 14.27
CA ASP A 24 -10.14 -4.85 15.13
C ASP A 24 -9.25 -5.61 16.12
N ARG A 25 -9.88 -6.35 17.05
CA ARG A 25 -9.17 -7.13 18.08
C ARG A 25 -8.28 -8.23 17.50
N ALA A 26 -8.59 -8.71 16.30
CA ALA A 26 -7.79 -9.72 15.61
C ALA A 26 -6.61 -9.09 14.85
N GLY A 27 -6.46 -7.76 14.88
CA GLY A 27 -5.40 -7.04 14.18
C GLY A 27 -5.69 -6.83 12.69
N ARG A 28 -6.95 -6.96 12.25
CA ARG A 28 -7.32 -6.72 10.84
C ARG A 28 -7.68 -5.26 10.63
N LEU A 29 -7.24 -4.74 9.49
CA LEU A 29 -7.54 -3.39 9.03
C LEU A 29 -8.38 -3.49 7.75
N GLN A 30 -9.43 -2.68 7.66
CA GLN A 30 -10.24 -2.56 6.45
C GLN A 30 -9.73 -1.36 5.65
N LEU A 31 -9.28 -1.61 4.42
CA LEU A 31 -8.88 -0.56 3.50
C LEU A 31 -10.09 -0.09 2.68
N PRO A 32 -10.22 1.22 2.39
CA PRO A 32 -11.22 1.71 1.45
C PRO A 32 -11.08 1.03 0.08
N ALA A 33 -12.20 0.63 -0.53
CA ALA A 33 -12.21 -0.08 -1.81
C ALA A 33 -11.52 0.74 -2.92
N ASP A 34 -11.75 2.05 -2.95
CA ASP A 34 -11.14 2.96 -3.93
C ASP A 34 -9.60 2.92 -3.87
N TYR A 35 -9.03 2.70 -2.68
CA TYR A 35 -7.57 2.65 -2.50
C TYR A 35 -7.01 1.34 -3.03
N THR A 36 -7.64 0.22 -2.68
CA THR A 36 -7.21 -1.10 -3.18
C THR A 36 -7.35 -1.19 -4.69
N GLN A 37 -8.41 -0.60 -5.27
CA GLN A 37 -8.61 -0.51 -6.72
C GLN A 37 -7.57 0.37 -7.40
N ALA A 38 -7.31 1.57 -6.88
CA ALA A 38 -6.32 2.49 -7.46
C ALA A 38 -4.89 1.91 -7.42
N LEU A 39 -4.59 1.06 -6.44
CA LEU A 39 -3.27 0.42 -6.26
C LEU A 39 -3.19 -0.99 -6.86
N GLY A 40 -4.25 -1.50 -7.50
CA GLY A 40 -4.25 -2.85 -8.09
C GLY A 40 -4.09 -3.99 -7.07
N MET A 41 -4.58 -3.79 -5.84
CA MET A 41 -4.54 -4.80 -4.76
C MET A 41 -5.77 -5.70 -4.84
N GLU A 42 -5.61 -6.93 -5.35
CA GLU A 42 -6.75 -7.85 -5.52
C GLU A 42 -6.63 -9.13 -4.68
N HIS A 43 -5.60 -9.94 -4.93
CA HIS A 43 -5.52 -11.30 -4.39
C HIS A 43 -4.60 -11.44 -3.19
N ARG A 44 -3.40 -10.86 -3.29
CA ARG A 44 -2.40 -10.85 -2.21
C ARG A 44 -1.74 -9.50 -2.16
N VAL A 45 -1.30 -9.17 -0.95
CA VAL A 45 -0.45 -8.02 -0.68
C VAL A 45 0.80 -8.50 0.04
N LEU A 46 1.93 -7.86 -0.25
CA LEU A 46 3.14 -7.98 0.55
C LEU A 46 3.02 -7.04 1.74
N LEU A 47 3.35 -7.55 2.93
CA LEU A 47 3.44 -6.76 4.15
C LEU A 47 4.91 -6.66 4.56
N GLU A 48 5.41 -5.44 4.68
CA GLU A 48 6.75 -5.13 5.17
C GLU A 48 6.64 -4.40 6.50
N LEU A 49 7.41 -4.85 7.49
CA LEU A 49 7.45 -4.21 8.80
C LEU A 49 8.61 -3.22 8.84
N GLU A 50 8.28 -1.94 8.96
CA GLU A 50 9.22 -0.84 9.10
C GLU A 50 9.28 -0.35 10.56
N GLN A 51 10.19 0.59 10.86
CA GLN A 51 10.37 1.10 12.23
C GLN A 51 9.14 1.79 12.82
N ASP A 52 8.35 2.47 11.99
CA ASP A 52 7.23 3.33 12.41
C ASP A 52 5.91 2.99 11.72
N HIS A 53 5.90 2.09 10.74
CA HIS A 53 4.72 1.71 10.00
C HIS A 53 4.82 0.29 9.41
N ILE A 54 3.73 -0.15 8.77
CA ILE A 54 3.75 -1.31 7.88
C ILE A 54 3.59 -0.82 6.44
N GLY A 55 4.45 -1.28 5.55
CA GLY A 55 4.28 -1.15 4.10
C GLY A 55 3.27 -2.19 3.61
N VAL A 56 2.33 -1.79 2.75
CA VAL A 56 1.36 -2.68 2.11
C VAL A 56 1.46 -2.48 0.61
N TRP A 57 1.90 -3.53 -0.11
CA TRP A 57 2.16 -3.46 -1.54
C TRP A 57 1.33 -4.49 -2.29
N PRO A 58 0.85 -4.21 -3.52
CA PRO A 58 0.27 -5.23 -4.36
C PRO A 58 1.30 -6.34 -4.61
N ASP A 59 0.83 -7.58 -4.71
CA ASP A 59 1.70 -8.70 -5.08
C ASP A 59 2.20 -8.55 -6.52
N ALA A 60 3.44 -8.08 -6.69
CA ALA A 60 4.08 -7.95 -7.98
C ALA A 60 4.38 -9.30 -8.65
N HIS A 61 4.27 -10.43 -7.92
CA HIS A 61 4.57 -11.78 -8.43
C HIS A 61 3.43 -12.44 -9.22
N GLY A 62 2.53 -11.66 -9.82
CA GLY A 62 1.62 -12.17 -10.86
C GLY A 62 2.37 -12.78 -12.06
N GLU A 63 3.62 -12.37 -12.31
CA GLU A 63 4.54 -13.10 -13.17
C GLU A 63 5.25 -14.19 -12.36
N THR A 64 4.69 -15.39 -12.44
CA THR A 64 5.48 -16.61 -12.22
C THR A 64 6.71 -16.49 -13.13
N PRO A 65 7.96 -16.62 -12.64
CA PRO A 65 9.08 -16.75 -13.56
C PRO A 65 8.81 -17.99 -14.40
N GLU A 66 8.46 -17.80 -15.67
CA GLU A 66 8.32 -18.88 -16.63
C GLU A 66 9.66 -19.64 -16.57
N LYS A 67 9.60 -20.91 -16.19
CA LYS A 67 10.80 -21.75 -16.14
C LYS A 67 11.39 -21.78 -17.54
N PRO A 68 12.64 -21.32 -17.76
CA PRO A 68 13.22 -21.45 -19.08
C PRO A 68 13.53 -22.92 -19.35
N GLY A 69 12.94 -23.46 -20.41
CA GLY A 69 13.40 -24.66 -21.11
C GLY A 69 12.78 -25.97 -20.65
N ALA A 70 11.81 -26.43 -21.44
CA ALA A 70 11.68 -27.84 -21.79
C ALA A 70 12.78 -28.23 -22.80
#